data_AF-A0A2E3L3L3-F1
#
_entry.id   AF-A0A2E3L3L3-F1
#
_cell.length_a   1.000
_cell.length_b   1.000
_cell.length_c   1.000
_cell.angle_alpha   90.00
_cell.angle_beta   90.00
_cell.angle_gamma   90.00
#
_symmetry.space_group_name_H-M   'P 1'
#
loop_
_entity.id
_entity.type
_entity.pdbx_description
1 polymer ?
#
loop_
_entity_poly.entity_id
_entity_poly.type
_entity_poly.pdbx_seq_one_letter_code
_entity_poly.pdbx_strand_id
1 'polypeptide(L)'
;MSILSVIIHDVYQARAAVTQANAIGAQVELRSPPDGATILGPGVFKAIADDLTHTHPVTAPVMILDCGTNAGMAMAALRQGCKDICVNVPAKTHSKIAAIAQAQSARLHGPVDNALDLAAATDSRKLITQVRTRALLEQFLRGRALDE
;
A
#
# COMPACT_ATOMS: atom_id res chain seq x y z
N MET A 1 17.02 2.84 1.99
CA MET A 1 16.29 1.57 1.77
C MET A 1 15.25 1.78 0.68
N SER A 2 15.01 0.78 -0.16
CA SER A 2 14.02 0.83 -1.25
C SER A 2 12.70 0.25 -0.81
N ILE A 3 11.62 1.04 -0.88
CA ILE A 3 10.28 0.52 -0.61
C ILE A 3 9.69 0.09 -1.96
N LEU A 4 9.38 -1.21 -2.08
CA LEU A 4 8.61 -1.73 -3.21
C LEU A 4 7.14 -1.36 -3.01
N SER A 5 6.52 -0.69 -3.98
CA SER A 5 5.08 -0.41 -3.95
C SER A 5 4.31 -1.46 -4.74
N VAL A 6 3.30 -2.07 -4.12
CA VAL A 6 2.49 -3.15 -4.71
C VAL A 6 1.01 -2.86 -4.54
N ILE A 7 0.25 -2.90 -5.63
CA ILE A 7 -1.22 -2.83 -5.59
C ILE A 7 -1.78 -4.23 -5.39
N ILE A 8 -2.62 -4.39 -4.38
CA ILE A 8 -3.28 -5.64 -4.00
C ILE A 8 -4.79 -5.51 -4.17
N HIS A 9 -5.46 -6.60 -4.50
CA HIS A 9 -6.92 -6.66 -4.69
C HIS A 9 -7.61 -7.50 -3.61
N ASP A 10 -6.85 -8.31 -2.88
CA ASP A 10 -7.36 -9.17 -1.81
C ASP A 10 -6.30 -9.49 -0.74
N VAL A 11 -6.74 -10.17 0.32
CA VAL A 11 -5.88 -10.57 1.46
C VAL A 11 -4.81 -11.60 1.08
N TYR A 12 -5.07 -12.48 0.11
CA TYR A 12 -4.12 -13.50 -0.31
C TYR A 12 -2.95 -12.85 -1.05
N GLN A 13 -3.23 -11.88 -1.91
CA GLN A 13 -2.22 -11.08 -2.58
C GLN A 13 -1.37 -10.30 -1.58
N ALA A 14 -2.02 -9.70 -0.57
CA ALA A 14 -1.35 -8.95 0.49
C ALA A 14 -0.33 -9.81 1.26
N ARG A 15 -0.77 -10.96 1.77
CA ARG A 15 0.08 -11.90 2.51
C ARG A 15 1.23 -12.43 1.66
N ALA A 16 0.95 -12.76 0.40
CA ALA A 16 1.96 -13.27 -0.51
C ALA A 16 3.02 -12.21 -0.84
N ALA A 17 2.62 -10.96 -1.10
CA ALA A 17 3.55 -9.86 -1.37
C ALA A 17 4.51 -9.63 -0.19
N VAL A 18 4.00 -9.56 1.04
CA VAL A 18 4.82 -9.39 2.26
C VAL A 18 5.77 -10.55 2.45
N THR A 19 5.28 -11.79 2.32
CA THR A 19 6.11 -12.99 2.47
C THR A 19 7.27 -13.00 1.47
N GLN A 20 7.01 -12.66 0.20
CA GLN A 20 8.04 -12.68 -0.83
C GLN A 20 9.03 -11.53 -0.70
N ALA A 21 8.58 -10.33 -0.34
CA ALA A 21 9.46 -9.20 -0.06
C ALA A 21 10.39 -9.50 1.11
N ASN A 22 9.85 -10.05 2.21
CA ASN A 22 10.64 -10.44 3.38
C ASN A 22 11.67 -11.52 3.06
N ALA A 23 11.33 -12.51 2.22
CA ALA A 23 12.23 -13.60 1.83
C ALA A 23 13.49 -13.14 1.08
N ILE A 24 13.49 -11.91 0.55
CA ILE A 24 14.63 -11.31 -0.16
C ILE A 24 15.13 -10.02 0.50
N GLY A 25 14.73 -9.78 1.75
CA GLY A 25 15.14 -8.61 2.54
C GLY A 25 14.64 -7.26 2.00
N ALA A 26 13.55 -7.25 1.23
CA ALA A 26 12.93 -6.03 0.72
C ALA A 26 11.80 -5.56 1.64
N GLN A 27 11.68 -4.24 1.83
CA GLN A 27 10.49 -3.63 2.42
C GLN A 27 9.44 -3.39 1.34
N VAL A 28 8.18 -3.57 1.73
CA VAL A 28 7.04 -3.37 0.83
C VAL A 28 6.02 -2.43 1.47
N GLU A 29 5.47 -1.52 0.66
CA GLU A 29 4.21 -0.87 0.93
C GLU A 29 3.13 -1.52 0.06
N LEU A 30 1.97 -1.77 0.65
CA LEU A 30 0.83 -2.31 -0.07
C LEU A 30 -0.21 -1.21 -0.24
N ARG A 31 -0.73 -1.10 -1.46
CA ARG A 31 -1.79 -0.16 -1.81
C ARG A 31 -3.03 -0.92 -2.23
N SER A 32 -4.20 -0.37 -1.94
CA SER A 32 -5.41 -0.83 -2.63
C SER A 32 -5.36 -0.46 -4.12
N PRO A 33 -6.27 -1.00 -4.94
CA PRO A 33 -6.47 -0.49 -6.30
C PRO A 33 -6.98 0.95 -6.25
N PRO A 34 -6.94 1.70 -7.38
CA PRO A 34 -7.62 2.98 -7.50
C PRO A 34 -9.08 2.89 -7.05
N ASP A 35 -9.56 3.89 -6.29
CA ASP A 35 -10.90 3.87 -5.69
C ASP A 35 -11.15 2.69 -4.72
N GLY A 36 -10.09 2.08 -4.19
CA GLY A 36 -10.16 0.90 -3.33
C GLY A 36 -11.04 1.08 -2.09
N ALA A 37 -11.17 2.28 -1.54
CA ALA A 37 -12.10 2.57 -0.46
C ALA A 37 -13.58 2.35 -0.86
N THR A 38 -13.93 2.59 -2.12
CA THR A 38 -15.26 2.33 -2.67
C THR A 38 -15.45 0.85 -3.02
N ILE A 39 -14.41 0.23 -3.58
CA ILE A 39 -14.47 -1.16 -4.07
C ILE A 39 -14.45 -2.18 -2.91
N LEU A 40 -13.44 -2.07 -2.03
CA LEU A 40 -13.23 -3.00 -0.92
C LEU A 40 -13.96 -2.55 0.35
N GLY A 41 -14.09 -1.24 0.55
CA GLY A 41 -14.55 -0.66 1.80
C GLY A 41 -13.42 -0.46 2.81
N PRO A 42 -13.39 0.66 3.55
CA PRO A 42 -12.30 0.93 4.49
C PRO A 42 -12.19 -0.08 5.64
N GLY A 43 -13.31 -0.65 6.09
CA GLY A 43 -13.32 -1.66 7.14
C GLY A 43 -12.61 -2.96 6.74
N VAL A 44 -12.84 -3.42 5.50
CA VAL A 44 -12.19 -4.61 4.96
C VAL A 44 -10.69 -4.38 4.82
N PHE A 45 -10.29 -3.24 4.25
CA PHE A 45 -8.87 -2.91 4.10
C PHE A 45 -8.16 -2.77 5.45
N LYS A 46 -8.83 -2.18 6.46
CA LYS A 46 -8.32 -2.11 7.83
C LYS A 46 -8.12 -3.50 8.45
N ALA A 47 -9.06 -4.42 8.24
CA ALA A 47 -8.92 -5.80 8.73
C ALA A 47 -7.72 -6.53 8.10
N ILE A 48 -7.45 -6.30 6.81
CA ILE A 48 -6.24 -6.82 6.13
C ILE A 48 -4.98 -6.22 6.76
N ALA A 49 -4.96 -4.90 7.01
CA ALA A 49 -3.81 -4.24 7.63
C ALA A 49 -3.52 -4.75 9.05
N ASP A 50 -4.56 -5.00 9.85
CA ASP A 50 -4.43 -5.55 11.20
C ASP A 50 -3.91 -6.98 11.18
N ASP A 51 -4.42 -7.81 10.28
CA ASP A 51 -3.94 -9.19 10.05
C ASP A 51 -2.44 -9.21 9.71
N LEU A 52 -2.00 -8.34 8.80
CA LEU A 52 -0.59 -8.26 8.42
C LEU A 52 0.30 -7.70 9.52
N THR A 53 -0.18 -6.72 10.28
CA THR A 53 0.57 -6.18 11.43
C THR A 53 0.73 -7.24 12.52
N HIS A 54 -0.31 -8.06 12.75
CA HIS A 54 -0.26 -9.15 13.73
C HIS A 54 0.66 -10.30 13.29
N THR A 55 0.61 -10.67 12.01
CA THR A 55 1.39 -11.81 11.47
C THR A 55 2.84 -11.45 11.15
N HIS A 56 3.14 -10.17 10.90
CA HIS A 56 4.48 -9.67 10.57
C HIS A 56 4.87 -8.46 11.44
N PRO A 57 4.95 -8.56 12.77
CA PRO A 57 5.10 -7.38 13.64
C PRO A 57 6.41 -6.59 13.43
N VAL A 58 7.48 -7.26 12.98
CA VAL A 58 8.79 -6.63 12.73
C VAL A 58 8.88 -6.05 11.31
N THR A 59 8.15 -6.64 10.37
CA THR A 59 8.24 -6.34 8.94
C THR A 59 6.88 -5.94 8.35
N ALA A 60 6.02 -5.36 9.20
CA ALA A 60 4.67 -4.98 8.82
C ALA A 60 4.75 -3.97 7.66
N PRO A 61 4.03 -4.21 6.56
CA PRO A 61 4.02 -3.27 5.45
C PRO A 61 3.27 -2.00 5.83
N VAL A 62 3.60 -0.89 5.16
CA VAL A 62 2.72 0.28 5.13
C VAL A 62 1.50 -0.06 4.28
N MET A 63 0.30 0.18 4.79
CA MET A 63 -0.97 -0.19 4.13
C MET A 63 -1.73 1.08 3.73
N ILE A 64 -1.71 1.41 2.43
CA ILE A 64 -2.26 2.66 1.90
C ILE A 64 -3.60 2.40 1.20
N LEU A 65 -4.68 2.98 1.72
CA LEU A 65 -6.00 2.91 1.08
C LEU A 65 -6.22 4.09 0.12
N ASP A 66 -6.44 3.79 -1.15
CA ASP A 66 -6.84 4.78 -2.15
C ASP A 66 -8.33 5.14 -1.99
N CYS A 67 -8.59 6.40 -1.67
CA CYS A 67 -9.94 6.95 -1.50
C CYS A 67 -10.45 7.68 -2.74
N GLY A 68 -9.69 7.63 -3.85
CA GLY A 68 -10.00 8.31 -5.10
C GLY A 68 -10.30 9.78 -4.90
N THR A 69 -11.36 10.26 -5.55
CA THR A 69 -11.84 11.65 -5.42
C THR A 69 -12.91 11.82 -4.34
N ASN A 70 -13.14 10.82 -3.48
CA ASN A 70 -14.25 10.81 -2.53
C ASN A 70 -13.79 11.18 -1.10
N ALA A 71 -13.98 12.45 -0.74
CA ALA A 71 -13.70 12.94 0.62
C ALA A 71 -14.49 12.18 1.72
N GLY A 72 -15.71 11.73 1.42
CA GLY A 72 -16.51 10.94 2.34
C GLY A 72 -15.87 9.59 2.67
N MET A 73 -15.26 8.94 1.67
CA MET A 73 -14.51 7.69 1.86
C MET A 73 -13.21 7.90 2.62
N ALA A 74 -12.48 8.99 2.35
CA ALA A 74 -11.31 9.36 3.15
C ALA A 74 -11.68 9.54 4.63
N MET A 75 -12.77 10.25 4.92
CA MET A 75 -13.27 10.43 6.28
C MET A 75 -13.76 9.12 6.91
N ALA A 76 -14.40 8.23 6.14
CA ALA A 76 -14.78 6.91 6.61
C ALA A 76 -13.56 6.06 6.97
N ALA A 77 -12.51 6.08 6.15
CA ALA A 77 -11.26 5.36 6.40
C ALA A 77 -10.56 5.82 7.68
N LEU A 78 -10.43 7.13 7.87
CA LEU A 78 -9.85 7.68 9.09
C LEU A 78 -10.63 7.25 10.34
N ARG A 79 -11.98 7.31 10.30
CA ARG A 79 -12.82 6.85 11.41
C ARG A 79 -12.67 5.35 11.73
N GLN A 80 -12.39 4.53 10.71
CA GLN A 80 -12.10 3.10 10.90
C GLN A 80 -10.66 2.85 11.38
N GLY A 81 -9.84 3.90 11.53
CA GLY A 81 -8.48 3.81 12.03
C GLY A 81 -7.45 3.46 10.96
N CYS A 82 -7.76 3.60 9.66
CA CYS A 82 -6.75 3.51 8.61
C CYS A 82 -5.67 4.59 8.85
N LYS A 83 -4.40 4.18 8.90
CA LYS A 83 -3.28 5.06 9.23
C LYS A 83 -2.63 5.72 8.01
N ASP A 84 -2.82 5.15 6.84
CA ASP A 84 -2.20 5.62 5.62
C ASP A 84 -3.26 5.57 4.51
N ILE A 85 -3.59 6.73 3.94
CA ILE A 85 -4.59 6.84 2.86
C ILE A 85 -4.09 7.77 1.75
N CYS A 86 -4.58 7.60 0.53
CA CYS A 86 -4.41 8.52 -0.59
C CYS A 86 -5.77 9.12 -0.98
N VAL A 87 -5.83 10.39 -1.33
CA VAL A 87 -7.07 11.03 -1.79
C VAL A 87 -6.77 12.19 -2.76
N ASN A 88 -7.44 12.18 -3.91
CA ASN A 88 -7.33 13.21 -4.94
C ASN A 88 -8.53 14.16 -4.88
N VAL A 89 -8.45 15.18 -4.02
CA VAL A 89 -9.49 16.22 -3.87
C VAL A 89 -8.88 17.61 -3.98
N PRO A 90 -9.69 18.66 -4.25
CA PRO A 90 -9.19 20.02 -4.32
C PRO A 90 -8.38 20.43 -3.08
N ALA A 91 -7.33 21.24 -3.27
CA ALA A 91 -6.33 21.57 -2.25
C ALA A 91 -6.91 22.03 -0.89
N LYS A 92 -8.00 22.80 -0.92
CA LYS A 92 -8.71 23.25 0.30
C LYS A 92 -9.30 22.09 1.09
N THR A 93 -9.90 21.12 0.40
CA THR A 93 -10.45 19.90 1.02
C THR A 93 -9.33 18.99 1.47
N HIS A 94 -8.30 18.80 0.64
CA HIS A 94 -7.11 18.02 0.99
C HIS A 94 -6.47 18.51 2.29
N SER A 95 -6.28 19.83 2.44
CA SER A 95 -5.68 20.43 3.64
C SER A 95 -6.49 20.13 4.91
N LYS A 96 -7.83 20.14 4.82
CA LYS A 96 -8.71 19.79 5.95
C LYS A 96 -8.59 18.31 6.31
N ILE A 97 -8.60 17.43 5.32
CA ILE A 97 -8.43 15.98 5.54
C ILE A 97 -7.05 15.71 6.15
N ALA A 98 -6.00 16.38 5.67
CA ALA A 98 -4.65 16.25 6.19
C ALA A 98 -4.56 16.62 7.67
N ALA A 99 -5.17 17.74 8.08
CA ALA A 99 -5.23 18.14 9.48
C ALA A 99 -5.95 17.11 10.37
N ILE A 100 -7.05 16.54 9.86
CA ILE A 100 -7.80 15.49 10.57
C ILE A 100 -6.98 14.20 10.66
N ALA A 101 -6.32 13.80 9.58
CA ALA A 101 -5.44 12.65 9.55
C ALA A 101 -4.32 12.80 10.59
N GLN A 102 -3.65 13.97 10.61
CA GLN A 102 -2.60 14.27 11.57
C GLN A 102 -3.11 14.18 13.02
N ALA A 103 -4.28 14.75 13.32
CA ALA A 103 -4.90 14.65 14.64
C ALA A 103 -5.19 13.20 15.07
N GLN A 104 -5.34 12.28 14.11
CA GLN A 104 -5.58 10.85 14.34
C GLN A 104 -4.31 9.99 14.20
N SER A 105 -3.13 10.63 14.12
CA SER A 105 -1.85 9.97 13.86
C SER A 105 -1.87 9.13 12.57
N ALA A 106 -2.57 9.63 11.56
CA ALA A 106 -2.63 9.08 10.20
C ALA A 106 -1.96 10.04 9.21
N ARG A 107 -1.65 9.54 8.01
CA ARG A 107 -0.94 10.26 6.96
C ARG A 107 -1.68 10.19 5.62
N LEU A 108 -1.59 11.29 4.88
CA LEU A 108 -1.97 11.32 3.47
C LEU A 108 -0.74 11.02 2.61
N HIS A 109 -0.93 10.13 1.65
CA HIS A 109 0.06 9.75 0.65
C HIS A 109 -0.31 10.32 -0.71
N GLY A 110 0.71 10.60 -1.52
CA GLY A 110 0.53 10.94 -2.92
C GLY A 110 0.22 9.72 -3.80
N PRO A 111 -0.09 9.96 -5.08
CA PRO A 111 -0.15 8.91 -6.08
C PRO A 111 1.21 8.19 -6.21
N VAL A 112 1.20 6.98 -6.77
CA VAL A 112 2.41 6.25 -7.11
C VAL A 112 2.35 5.82 -8.58
N ASP A 113 3.38 6.17 -9.34
CA ASP A 113 3.38 5.95 -10.79
C ASP A 113 3.93 4.58 -11.19
N ASN A 114 4.67 3.90 -10.29
CA ASN A 114 5.43 2.68 -10.60
C ASN A 114 5.11 1.50 -9.66
N ALA A 115 3.89 1.45 -9.11
CA ALA A 115 3.49 0.30 -8.32
C ALA A 115 3.32 -0.96 -9.18
N LEU A 116 3.75 -2.10 -8.65
CA LEU A 116 3.47 -3.39 -9.25
C LEU A 116 2.00 -3.76 -8.96
N ASP A 117 1.17 -3.81 -10.00
CA ASP A 117 -0.23 -4.22 -9.86
C ASP A 117 -0.39 -5.75 -9.98
N LEU A 118 -0.96 -6.36 -8.94
CA LEU A 118 -1.23 -7.80 -8.88
C LEU A 118 -2.58 -8.21 -9.48
N ALA A 119 -3.34 -7.30 -10.11
CA ALA A 119 -4.60 -7.63 -10.80
C ALA A 119 -4.46 -8.82 -11.77
N ALA A 120 -3.33 -8.89 -12.47
CA ALA A 120 -3.06 -9.94 -13.47
C ALA A 120 -2.48 -11.25 -12.86
N ALA A 121 -2.19 -11.26 -11.56
CA ALA A 121 -1.63 -12.43 -10.88
C ALA A 121 -2.76 -13.41 -10.51
N THR A 122 -3.15 -14.25 -11.47
CA THR A 122 -4.22 -15.25 -11.32
C THR A 122 -3.81 -16.48 -10.51
N ASP A 123 -2.52 -16.67 -10.25
CA ASP A 123 -1.99 -17.81 -9.49
C ASP A 123 -0.79 -17.40 -8.63
N SER A 124 -0.53 -18.20 -7.59
CA SER A 124 0.53 -17.93 -6.62
C SER A 124 1.92 -17.88 -7.24
N ARG A 125 2.17 -18.63 -8.33
CA ARG A 125 3.50 -18.74 -8.94
C ARG A 125 3.83 -17.48 -9.74
N LYS A 126 2.85 -16.92 -10.47
CA LYS A 126 2.97 -15.62 -11.13
C LYS A 126 3.20 -14.50 -10.13
N LEU A 127 2.43 -14.49 -9.04
CA LEU A 127 2.60 -13.49 -7.97
C LEU A 127 4.02 -13.52 -7.40
N ILE A 128 4.51 -14.71 -7.02
CA ILE A 128 5.86 -14.88 -6.48
C ILE A 128 6.90 -14.33 -7.46
N THR A 129 6.78 -14.68 -8.73
CA THR A 129 7.74 -14.28 -9.76
C THR A 129 7.74 -12.77 -9.95
N GLN A 130 6.57 -12.14 -10.02
CA GLN A 130 6.44 -10.70 -10.22
C GLN A 130 7.03 -9.90 -9.06
N VAL A 131 6.67 -10.24 -7.82
CA VAL A 131 7.16 -9.53 -6.62
C VAL A 131 8.68 -9.66 -6.51
N ARG A 132 9.22 -10.87 -6.67
CA ARG A 132 10.68 -11.10 -6.57
C ARG A 132 11.45 -10.39 -7.68
N THR A 133 10.98 -10.49 -8.92
CA THR A 133 11.64 -9.86 -10.07
C THR A 133 11.68 -8.34 -9.91
N ARG A 134 10.56 -7.73 -9.51
CA ARG A 134 10.49 -6.29 -9.31
C ARG A 134 11.41 -5.83 -8.18
N ALA A 135 11.40 -6.52 -7.04
CA ALA A 135 12.26 -6.19 -5.92
C ALA A 135 13.76 -6.30 -6.26
N LEU A 136 14.16 -7.36 -6.97
CA LEU A 136 15.55 -7.55 -7.40
C LEU A 136 15.99 -6.48 -8.41
N LEU A 137 15.11 -6.09 -9.33
CA LEU A 137 15.39 -5.02 -10.28
C LEU A 137 15.61 -3.68 -9.54
N GLU A 138 14.75 -3.35 -8.57
CA GLU A 138 14.90 -2.14 -7.74
C GLU A 138 16.20 -2.14 -6.93
N GLN A 139 16.61 -3.29 -6.39
CA GLN A 139 17.89 -3.43 -5.69
C GLN A 139 19.08 -3.28 -6.66
N PHE A 140 19.02 -3.90 -7.84
CA PHE A 140 20.07 -3.84 -8.85
C PHE A 140 20.26 -2.42 -9.41
N LEU A 141 19.17 -1.74 -9.77
CA LEU A 141 19.22 -0.36 -10.27
C LEU A 141 19.85 0.59 -9.26
N ARG A 142 19.69 0.33 -7.96
CA ARG A 142 20.33 1.09 -6.89
C ARG A 142 21.80 0.78 -6.71
N GLY A 143 22.19 -0.50 -6.80
CA GLY A 143 23.60 -0.89 -6.75
C GLY A 143 24.41 -0.10 -7.77
N ARG A 144 23.90 0.03 -9.00
CA ARG A 144 24.56 0.82 -10.05
C ARG A 144 24.57 2.34 -9.79
N ALA A 145 23.64 2.87 -9.02
CA ALA A 145 23.56 4.31 -8.72
C ALA A 145 24.45 4.73 -7.54
N LEU A 146 25.06 3.78 -6.82
CA LEU A 146 26.00 4.03 -5.72
C LEU A 146 27.47 3.83 -6.15
N ASP A 147 27.70 3.35 -7.39
CA ASP A 147 29.01 3.10 -7.99
C ASP A 147 29.46 4.24 -8.95
N GLU A 148 28.69 5.33 -9.04
CA GLU A 148 29.01 6.59 -9.77
C GLU A 148 29.26 7.74 -8.78
#